data_AF-A0A3C0C4M9-F1
#
_entry.id   AF-A0A3C0C4M9-F1
#
_cell.length_a   1.000
_cell.length_b   1.000
_cell.length_c   1.000
_cell.angle_alpha   90.00
_cell.angle_beta   90.00
_cell.angle_gamma   90.00
#
_symmetry.space_group_name_H-M   'P 1'
#
loop_
_entity.id
_entity.type
_entity.pdbx_description
1 polymer ?
#
loop_
_entity_poly.entity_id
_entity_poly.type
_entity_poly.pdbx_seq_one_letter_code
_entity_poly.pdbx_strand_id
1 'polypeptide(L)' 'MDFLRNIPPVNLQALVALALFGASLLVARMVVNIQSGKWPGGPMFVLYLRVLLGFLFAGSIGLGFYCFAGINILFK' A
#
# COMPACT_ATOMS: atom_id res chain seq x y z
N MET A 1 21.09 -12.12 8.52
CA MET A 1 19.70 -11.59 8.68
C MET A 1 19.63 -10.64 9.88
N ASP A 2 20.74 -9.97 10.21
CA ASP A 2 20.91 -9.21 11.47
C ASP A 2 20.53 -7.72 11.33
N PHE A 3 20.48 -7.21 10.11
CA PHE A 3 20.10 -5.82 9.82
C PHE A 3 18.65 -5.50 10.20
N LEU A 4 17.72 -6.45 10.05
CA LEU A 4 16.30 -6.24 10.41
C LEU A 4 16.06 -6.23 11.93
N ARG A 5 16.97 -6.81 12.73
CA ARG A 5 16.80 -6.95 14.18
C ARG A 5 17.15 -5.67 14.95
N ASN A 6 17.94 -4.78 14.36
CA ASN A 6 18.46 -3.57 15.00
C ASN A 6 17.70 -2.29 14.57
N ILE A 7 16.77 -2.41 13.63
CA ILE A 7 15.97 -1.28 13.15
C ILE A 7 14.79 -1.08 14.11
N PRO A 8 14.52 0.16 14.57
CA PRO A 8 13.33 0.45 15.35
C PRO A 8 12.09 -0.08 14.62
N PRO A 9 11.22 -0.84 15.30
CA PRO A 9 10.11 -1.50 14.62
C PRO A 9 9.11 -0.49 14.01
N VAL A 10 9.11 0.75 14.50
CA VAL A 10 8.41 1.91 13.93
C VAL A 10 8.93 2.26 12.53
N ASN A 11 10.25 2.23 12.31
CA ASN A 11 10.84 2.51 10.99
C ASN A 11 10.51 1.40 9.99
N LEU A 12 10.43 0.15 10.45
CA LEU A 12 9.98 -0.96 9.62
C LEU A 12 8.51 -0.77 9.23
N GLN A 13 7.66 -0.34 10.15
CA GLN A 13 6.27 0.01 9.88
C GLN A 13 6.17 1.15 8.84
N ALA A 14 7.01 2.18 8.95
CA ALA A 14 7.10 3.27 7.96
C ALA A 14 7.44 2.73 6.56
N LEU A 15 8.41 1.81 6.49
CA LEU A 15 8.83 1.20 5.23
C LEU A 15 7.71 0.37 4.62
N VAL A 16 6.96 -0.38 5.43
CA VAL A 16 5.78 -1.14 4.98
C VAL A 16 4.67 -0.20 4.51
N ALA A 17 4.42 0.90 5.23
CA ALA A 17 3.45 1.92 4.83
C ALA A 17 3.80 2.54 3.48
N LEU A 18 5.07 2.87 3.25
CA LEU A 18 5.59 3.37 1.98
C LEU A 18 5.49 2.32 0.86
N ALA A 19 5.79 1.06 1.14
CA ALA A 19 5.64 -0.03 0.17
C ALA A 19 4.18 -0.21 -0.26
N LEU A 20 3.24 -0.17 0.69
CA LEU A 20 1.80 -0.21 0.42
C LEU A 20 1.33 0.99 -0.39
N PHE A 21 1.85 2.19 -0.08
CA PHE A 21 1.59 3.39 -0.88
C PHE A 21 2.07 3.21 -2.32
N GLY A 22 3.30 2.75 -2.51
CA GLY A 22 3.86 2.48 -3.84
C GLY A 22 3.04 1.46 -4.63
N ALA A 23 2.61 0.37 -3.98
CA ALA A 23 1.73 -0.61 -4.59
C ALA A 23 0.36 -0.01 -4.98
N SER A 24 -0.19 0.89 -4.16
CA SER A 24 -1.42 1.61 -4.49
C SER A 24 -1.26 2.45 -5.78
N LEU A 25 -0.12 3.12 -5.98
CA LEU A 25 0.14 3.88 -7.21
C LEU A 25 0.23 2.97 -8.45
N LEU A 26 0.80 1.77 -8.31
CA LEU A 26 0.83 0.78 -9.40
C LEU A 26 -0.58 0.32 -9.76
N VAL A 27 -1.41 0.00 -8.77
CA VAL A 27 -2.81 -0.38 -9.00
C VAL A 27 -3.59 0.76 -9.65
N ALA A 28 -3.39 2.00 -9.20
CA ALA A 28 -4.01 3.18 -9.82
C ALA A 28 -3.59 3.33 -11.29
N ARG A 29 -2.30 3.13 -11.60
CA ARG A 29 -1.81 3.13 -12.99
C ARG A 29 -2.45 2.03 -13.83
N MET A 30 -2.64 0.83 -13.29
CA MET A 30 -3.35 -0.25 -13.99
C MET A 30 -4.80 0.14 -14.31
N VAL A 31 -5.53 0.72 -13.35
CA VAL A 31 -6.89 1.22 -13.57
C VAL A 31 -6.93 2.24 -14.70
N VAL A 32 -6.05 3.25 -14.67
CA VAL A 32 -6.00 4.29 -15.71
C VAL A 32 -5.65 3.71 -17.08
N ASN A 33 -4.73 2.74 -17.15
CA ASN A 33 -4.35 2.10 -18.41
C ASN A 33 -5.49 1.27 -19.02
N ILE A 34 -6.27 0.57 -18.19
CA ILE A 34 -7.46 -0.17 -18.64
C ILE A 34 -8.53 0.80 -19.13
N GLN A 35 -8.79 1.87 -18.37
CA GLN A 35 -9.79 2.87 -18.75
C GLN A 35 -9.42 3.65 -20.01
N SER A 36 -8.12 3.84 -20.26
CA SER A 36 -7.61 4.49 -21.47
C SER A 36 -7.60 3.55 -22.69
N GLY A 37 -8.08 2.31 -22.56
CA GLY A 37 -8.11 1.32 -23.64
C GLY A 37 -6.75 0.73 -24.02
N LYS A 38 -5.69 1.02 -23.25
CA LYS A 38 -4.34 0.48 -23.52
C LYS A 38 -4.25 -0.99 -23.16
N TRP A 39 -4.91 -1.40 -22.07
CA TRP A 39 -4.86 -2.76 -21.54
C TRP A 39 -6.25 -3.40 -21.62
N PRO A 40 -6.36 -4.69 -21.99
CA PRO A 40 -7.64 -5.39 -21.99
C PRO A 40 -8.16 -5.49 -20.55
N GLY A 41 -9.42 -5.11 -20.35
CA GLY A 41 -10.06 -5.22 -19.04
C GLY A 41 -11.54 -4.84 -19.11
N GLY A 42 -12.37 -5.59 -18.38
CA GLY A 42 -13.81 -5.34 -18.30
C GLY A 42 -14.19 -4.38 -17.17
N PRO A 43 -15.43 -3.85 -17.17
CA PRO A 43 -15.93 -2.96 -16.12
C PRO A 43 -15.83 -3.55 -14.71
N MET A 44 -16.11 -4.85 -14.57
CA MET A 44 -16.01 -5.57 -13.29
C MET A 44 -14.57 -5.67 -12.78
N PHE A 45 -13.60 -5.84 -13.68
CA PHE A 45 -12.20 -5.88 -13.32
C PHE A 45 -11.72 -4.51 -12.80
N VAL A 46 -12.14 -3.43 -13.46
CA VAL A 46 -11.86 -2.05 -13.00
C VAL A 46 -12.45 -1.79 -11.61
N LEU A 47 -13.68 -2.26 -11.36
CA LEU A 47 -14.30 -2.14 -10.03
C LEU A 47 -13.49 -2.87 -8.96
N TYR A 48 -13.06 -4.10 -9.24
CA TYR A 48 -12.18 -4.86 -8.34
C TYR A 48 -10.88 -4.12 -8.04
N LEU A 49 -10.18 -3.61 -9.07
CA LEU A 49 -8.95 -2.85 -8.88
C LEU A 49 -9.17 -1.57 -8.06
N ARG A 50 -10.32 -0.90 -8.19
CA ARG A 50 -10.64 0.30 -7.39
C ARG A 50 -10.84 -0.02 -5.91
N VAL A 51 -11.50 -1.14 -5.60
CA VAL A 51 -11.66 -1.61 -4.22
C VAL A 51 -10.30 -1.99 -3.63
N LEU A 52 -9.50 -2.74 -4.39
CA LEU A 52 -8.13 -3.10 -4.00
C LEU A 52 -7.26 -1.86 -3.76
N LEU A 53 -7.32 -0.88 -4.67
CA LEU A 53 -6.64 0.40 -4.55
C LEU A 53 -7.00 1.12 -3.25
N GLY A 54 -8.29 1.24 -2.95
CA GLY A 54 -8.78 1.86 -1.73
C GLY A 54 -8.27 1.15 -0.47
N PHE A 55 -8.26 -0.18 -0.48
CA PHE A 55 -7.76 -0.99 0.63
C PHE A 55 -6.25 -0.80 0.87
N LEU A 56 -5.43 -0.88 -0.19
CA LEU A 56 -3.98 -0.64 -0.07
C LEU A 56 -3.68 0.78 0.42
N PHE A 57 -4.42 1.76 -0.09
CA PHE A 57 -4.26 3.15 0.29
C PHE A 57 -4.65 3.40 1.75
N ALA A 58 -5.78 2.87 2.20
CA ALA A 58 -6.21 2.95 3.59
C ALA A 58 -5.22 2.26 4.54
N GLY A 59 -4.71 1.09 4.17
CA GLY A 59 -3.69 0.37 4.94
C GLY A 59 -2.38 1.15 5.04
N SER A 60 -1.94 1.77 3.95
CA SER A 60 -0.76 2.64 3.94
C SER A 60 -0.93 3.84 4.88
N ILE A 61 -2.06 4.54 4.80
CA ILE A 61 -2.36 5.68 5.67
C ILE A 61 -2.40 5.27 7.14
N GLY A 62 -3.10 4.18 7.46
CA GLY A 62 -3.20 3.68 8.83
C GLY A 62 -1.83 3.39 9.43
N LEU A 63 -1.01 2.61 8.73
CA LEU A 63 0.36 2.30 9.19
C LEU A 63 1.25 3.54 9.25
N GLY A 64 1.08 4.48 8.33
CA GLY A 64 1.80 5.77 8.34
C GLY A 64 1.49 6.59 9.58
N PHE A 65 0.21 6.74 9.94
CA PHE A 65 -0.18 7.47 11.15
C PHE A 65 0.32 6.78 12.42
N TYR A 66 0.24 5.45 12.50
CA TYR A 66 0.76 4.71 13.64
C TYR A 66 2.28 4.83 13.79
N CYS A 67 2.99 4.88 12.66
CA CYS A 67 4.42 5.16 12.65
C CYS A 67 4.73 6.55 13.22
N PHE A 68 3.99 7.59 12.81
CA PHE A 68 4.18 8.94 13.34
C PHE A 68 3.83 9.06 14.83
N ALA A 69 2.85 8.28 15.30
CA ALA A 69 2.50 8.19 16.71
C ALA A 69 3.54 7.41 17.55
N GLY A 70 4.52 6.76 16.92
CA GLY A 70 5.50 5.90 17.59
C GLY A 70 4.91 4.61 18.17
N ILE A 71 3.67 4.26 17.81
CA ILE A 71 2.97 3.09 18.34
C ILE A 71 3.34 1.88 17.49
N ASN A 72 3.91 0.86 18.15
CA ASN A 72 4.22 -0.38 17.46
C ASN A 72 3.03 -1.33 17.40
N ILE A 73 2.54 -1.59 16.19
CA ILE A 73 1.49 -2.59 15.95
C ILE A 73 2.05 -3.85 15.26
N LEU A 74 3.24 -3.77 14.67
CA LEU A 74 3.82 -4.88 13.90
C LEU A 74 4.36 -6.00 14.80
N PHE A 75 4.90 -5.63 15.96
CA PHE A 75 5.43 -6.55 16.96
C PHE A 75 4.81 -6.19 18.31
N LYS A 76 3.69 -6.86 18.63
CA LYS A 76 3.04 -6.76 19.93
C LYS A 76 3.46 -7.91 20.82
#